data_AF-A0A924ZHB4-F1
#
_entry.id   AF-A0A924ZHB4-F1
#
_cell.length_a   1.000
_cell.length_b   1.000
_cell.length_c   1.000
_cell.angle_alpha   90.00
_cell.angle_beta   90.00
_cell.angle_gamma   90.00
#
_symmetry.space_group_name_H-M   'P 1'
#
loop_
_entity.id
_entity.type
_entity.pdbx_description
1 polymer ?
#
loop_
_entity_poly.entity_id
_entity_poly.type
_entity_poly.pdbx_seq_one_letter_code
_entity_poly.pdbx_strand_id
1 'polypeptide(L)' 'MTKGILVRSPGGPEAMEWVDLPLSRPGPGEVLLRQTAIGVNFLDVYFRTGL' A
#
# COMPACT_ATOMS: atom_id res chain seq x y z
N MET A 1 10.04 -6.16 -10.20
CA MET A 1 8.65 -6.09 -9.70
C MET A 1 8.72 -5.61 -8.26
N THR A 2 7.90 -4.64 -7.88
CA THR A 2 7.88 -4.10 -6.50
C THR A 2 6.75 -4.76 -5.75
N LYS A 3 6.99 -5.20 -4.51
CA LYS A 3 5.93 -5.77 -3.67
C LYS A 3 5.20 -4.70 -2.87
N GLY A 4 3.93 -4.93 -2.59
CA GLY A 4 3.12 -4.09 -1.70
C GLY A 4 1.96 -4.86 -1.08
N ILE A 5 1.36 -4.27 -0.05
CA ILE A 5 0.09 -4.73 0.52
C ILE A 5 -1.05 -4.07 -0.24
N LEU A 6 -1.94 -4.87 -0.79
CA LEU A 6 -3.14 -4.43 -1.50
C LEU A 6 -4.39 -4.91 -0.77
N VAL A 7 -5.35 -4.00 -0.59
CA VAL A 7 -6.69 -4.31 -0.09
C VAL A 7 -7.67 -4.10 -1.24
N ARG A 8 -8.21 -5.18 -1.81
CA ARG A 8 -9.14 -5.09 -2.96
C ARG A 8 -10.56 -4.74 -2.55
N SER A 9 -10.94 -5.11 -1.34
CA SER A 9 -12.25 -4.84 -0.75
C SER A 9 -12.08 -4.69 0.76
N PRO A 10 -12.87 -3.83 1.42
CA PRO A 10 -12.80 -3.66 2.86
C PRO A 10 -12.97 -4.98 3.63
N GLY A 11 -12.25 -5.14 4.74
CA GLY A 11 -12.36 -6.35 5.57
C GLY A 11 -11.44 -6.38 6.80
N GLY A 12 -11.36 -7.56 7.41
CA GLY A 12 -10.44 -7.85 8.50
C GLY A 12 -8.98 -7.92 8.01
N PRO A 13 -8.03 -8.29 8.88
CA PRO A 13 -6.63 -8.43 8.50
C PRO A 13 -6.38 -9.32 7.27
N GLU A 14 -7.23 -10.32 7.05
CA GLU A 14 -7.22 -11.24 5.91
C GLU A 14 -7.46 -10.57 4.54
N ALA A 15 -8.00 -9.35 4.51
CA ALA A 15 -8.18 -8.58 3.30
C ALA A 15 -6.88 -8.00 2.72
N MET A 16 -5.76 -8.09 3.45
CA MET A 16 -4.44 -7.62 3.02
C MET A 16 -3.72 -8.68 2.18
N GLU A 17 -3.48 -8.39 0.91
CA GLU A 17 -2.77 -9.27 -0.01
C GLU A 17 -1.34 -8.77 -0.26
N TRP A 18 -0.34 -9.64 -0.11
CA TRP A 18 1.04 -9.36 -0.52
C TRP A 18 1.26 -9.67 -2.00
N VAL A 19 1.32 -8.62 -2.82
CA VAL A 19 1.28 -8.75 -4.29
C VAL A 19 2.44 -8.04 -4.96
N ASP A 20 2.76 -8.44 -6.20
CA ASP A 20 3.57 -7.62 -7.09
C ASP A 20 2.73 -6.48 -7.67
N LEU A 21 3.28 -5.27 -7.62
CA LEU A 21 2.68 -4.06 -8.15
C LEU A 21 3.53 -3.52 -9.31
N PRO A 22 2.90 -3.07 -10.41
CA PRO A 22 3.58 -2.32 -11.45
C PRO A 22 3.99 -0.94 -10.91
N LEU A 23 5.12 -0.43 -11.38
CA LEU A 23 5.64 0.86 -10.96
C LEU A 23 6.00 1.68 -12.19
N SER A 24 5.29 2.79 -12.40
CA SER A 24 5.54 3.73 -13.49
C SER A 24 6.66 4.70 -13.13
N ARG A 25 7.22 5.37 -14.15
CA ARG A 25 8.17 6.48 -13.93
C ARG A 25 7.43 7.64 -13.27
N PRO A 26 8.08 8.40 -12.36
CA PRO A 26 7.48 9.58 -11.76
C PRO A 26 7.22 10.65 -12.82
N GLY A 27 6.13 11.39 -12.68
CA GLY A 27 5.81 12.56 -13.49
C GLY A 27 6.59 13.82 -13.05
N PRO A 28 6.39 14.97 -13.71
CA PRO A 28 7.01 16.22 -13.32
C PRO A 28 6.66 16.62 -11.88
N GLY A 29 7.67 16.81 -11.03
CA GLY A 29 7.51 17.18 -9.61
C GLY A 29 7.31 16.00 -8.65
N GLU A 30 7.23 14.76 -9.16
CA GLU A 30 7.13 13.56 -8.34
C GLU A 30 8.51 12.92 -8.10
N VAL A 31 8.61 12.11 -7.05
CA VAL A 31 9.82 11.32 -6.74
C VAL A 31 9.48 9.84 -6.63
N LEU A 32 10.40 9.00 -7.06
CA LEU A 32 10.32 7.56 -6.83
C LEU A 32 11.15 7.18 -5.61
N LEU A 33 10.49 6.66 -4.57
CA LEU A 33 11.13 6.27 -3.31
C LEU A 33 11.24 4.75 -3.19
N ARG A 34 12.37 4.30 -2.64
CA ARG A 34 12.54 2.93 -2.13
C ARG A 34 12.39 2.97 -0.61
N GLN A 35 11.26 2.45 -0.12
CA GLN A 35 10.99 2.30 1.32
C GLN A 35 12.05 1.40 1.97
N THR A 36 12.67 1.84 3.06
CA THR A 36 13.54 1.01 3.92
C THR A 36 12.92 0.72 5.29
N ALA A 37 11.91 1.50 5.67
CA ALA A 37 11.02 1.27 6.80
C ALA A 37 9.64 1.84 6.46
N ILE A 38 8.58 1.26 7.03
CA ILE A 38 7.19 1.70 6.84
C ILE A 38 6.54 1.75 8.22
N GLY A 39 5.99 2.91 8.58
CA GLY A 39 5.25 3.06 9.84
C GLY A 39 3.84 2.46 9.73
N VAL A 40 3.37 1.84 10.81
CA VAL A 40 1.99 1.35 10.95
C VAL A 40 1.25 2.29 11.90
N ASN A 41 0.11 2.82 11.45
CA ASN A 41 -0.73 3.73 12.20
C ASN A 41 -2.10 3.10 12.44
N PHE A 42 -2.79 3.48 13.52
CA PHE A 42 -4.13 2.96 13.79
C PHE A 42 -5.13 3.32 12.68
N LEU A 43 -4.88 4.44 11.97
CA LEU A 43 -5.66 4.88 10.82
C LEU A 43 -5.66 3.87 9.65
N ASP A 44 -4.62 3.05 9.53
CA ASP A 44 -4.53 2.03 8.48
C ASP A 44 -5.64 0.99 8.61
N VAL A 45 -6.12 0.75 9.84
CA VAL A 45 -7.27 -0.12 10.10
C VAL A 45 -8.52 0.47 9.48
N TYR A 46 -8.75 1.78 9.57
CA TYR A 46 -9.96 2.42 9.06
C TYR A 46 -10.03 2.29 7.54
N PHE A 47 -8.93 2.61 6.86
CA PHE A 47 -8.82 2.41 5.41
C PHE A 47 -9.03 0.94 5.00
N ARG A 48 -8.43 -0.02 5.73
CA ARG A 48 -8.63 -1.46 5.46
C ARG A 48 -10.07 -1.90 5.71
N THR A 49 -10.75 -1.37 6.72
CA THR A 49 -12.14 -1.72 7.05
C THR A 49 -13.18 -0.91 6.29
N GLY A 50 -12.76 0.07 5.49
CA GLY A 50 -13.65 0.91 4.67
C GLY A 50 -14.40 1.99 5.46
N LEU A 51 -13.80 2.48 6.56
CA LEU A 51 -14.32 3.56 7.39
C LEU A 51 -13.70 4.92 7.00
#